data_AF-A0AAE9L3F8-F1
#
_entry.id   AF-A0AAE9L3F8-F1
#
_cell.length_a   1.000
_cell.length_b   1.000
_cell.length_c   1.000
_cell.angle_alpha   90.00
_cell.angle_beta   90.00
_cell.angle_gamma   90.00
#
_symmetry.space_group_name_H-M   'P 1'
#
loop_
_entity.id
_entity.type
_entity.pdbx_description
1 polymer ?
#
loop_
_entity_poly.entity_id
_entity_poly.type
_entity_poly.pdbx_seq_one_letter_code
_entity_poly.pdbx_strand_id
1 'polypeptide(L)'
;MMSAADQRREVAQQKRRLSESQQEILAALKKAWPGFYAKVSKVEVGSGDCHKLSHLQIGMGVRALALACNLRGGSTGDMDLYQLLRAYFWDQDARQRINEIVETSLAPNHSQR
;
A
#
# COMPACT_ATOMS: atom_id res chain seq x y z
N MET A 1 -33.22 0.88 -4.00
CA MET A 1 -32.21 1.77 -3.35
C MET A 1 -32.03 1.28 -1.92
N MET A 2 -30.79 1.07 -1.46
CA MET A 2 -30.51 0.67 -0.07
C MET A 2 -30.80 1.83 0.90
N SER A 3 -31.27 1.51 2.11
CA SER A 3 -31.49 2.49 3.17
C SER A 3 -30.16 3.04 3.72
N ALA A 4 -30.17 4.27 4.23
CA ALA A 4 -29.03 4.85 4.93
C ALA A 4 -28.55 3.99 6.13
N ALA A 5 -29.47 3.24 6.75
CA ALA A 5 -29.12 2.29 7.82
C ALA A 5 -28.37 1.06 7.29
N ASP A 6 -28.74 0.57 6.11
CA ASP A 6 -28.10 -0.58 5.46
C ASP A 6 -26.71 -0.20 4.93
N GLN A 7 -26.58 0.99 4.33
CA GLN A 7 -25.28 1.55 3.91
C GLN A 7 -24.31 1.70 5.11
N ARG A 8 -24.79 2.19 6.25
CA ARG A 8 -23.96 2.31 7.47
C ARG A 8 -23.49 0.94 7.99
N ARG A 9 -24.36 -0.07 7.94
CA ARG A 9 -24.02 -1.45 8.34
C ARG A 9 -23.00 -2.08 7.41
N GLU A 10 -23.16 -1.89 6.10
CA GLU A 10 -22.23 -2.39 5.09
C GLU A 10 -20.84 -1.77 5.24
N VAL A 11 -20.75 -0.44 5.38
CA VAL A 11 -19.47 0.25 5.63
C VAL A 11 -18.79 -0.26 6.91
N ALA A 12 -19.55 -0.48 7.98
CA ALA A 12 -19.01 -1.00 9.23
C ALA A 12 -18.49 -2.44 9.09
N GLN A 13 -19.21 -3.30 8.36
CA GLN A 13 -18.76 -4.66 8.06
C GLN A 13 -17.50 -4.67 7.19
N GLN A 14 -17.44 -3.80 6.18
CA GLN A 14 -16.27 -3.68 5.31
C GLN A 14 -15.03 -3.25 6.11
N LYS A 15 -15.19 -2.26 7.00
CA LYS A 15 -14.09 -1.82 7.90
C LYS A 15 -13.61 -2.94 8.82
N ARG A 16 -14.50 -3.79 9.33
CA ARG A 16 -14.13 -4.94 10.16
C ARG A 16 -13.31 -5.95 9.38
N ARG A 17 -13.79 -6.36 8.19
CA ARG A 17 -13.08 -7.31 7.32
C ARG A 17 -11.68 -6.81 6.93
N LEU A 18 -11.56 -5.52 6.63
CA LEU A 18 -10.27 -4.89 6.34
C LEU A 18 -9.33 -4.95 7.55
N SER A 19 -9.83 -4.63 8.75
CA SER A 19 -9.04 -4.72 9.98
C SER A 19 -8.59 -6.15 10.30
N GLU A 20 -9.46 -7.14 10.09
CA GLU A 20 -9.14 -8.55 10.30
C GLU A 20 -8.03 -9.00 9.32
N SER A 21 -8.20 -8.71 8.03
CA SER A 21 -7.20 -9.02 7.00
C SER A 21 -5.85 -8.37 7.28
N GLN A 22 -5.85 -7.11 7.73
CA GLN A 22 -4.62 -6.41 8.12
C GLN A 22 -3.92 -7.11 9.30
N GLN A 23 -4.67 -7.56 10.30
CA GLN A 23 -4.09 -8.27 11.45
C GLN A 23 -3.46 -9.60 11.04
N GLU A 24 -4.09 -10.36 10.15
CA GLU A 24 -3.56 -11.62 9.64
C GLU A 24 -2.23 -11.43 8.90
N ILE A 25 -2.16 -10.44 8.01
CA ILE A 25 -0.92 -10.10 7.29
C ILE A 25 0.18 -9.69 8.27
N LEU A 26 -0.13 -8.85 9.24
CA LEU A 26 0.87 -8.41 10.25
C LEU A 26 1.35 -9.57 11.12
N ALA A 27 0.46 -10.50 11.49
CA ALA A 27 0.84 -11.70 12.22
C ALA A 27 1.77 -12.60 11.39
N ALA A 28 1.45 -12.82 10.11
CA ALA A 28 2.29 -13.58 9.19
C ALA A 28 3.67 -12.94 9.02
N LEU A 29 3.73 -11.63 8.82
CA LEU A 29 4.99 -10.88 8.72
C LEU A 29 5.84 -11.00 10.00
N LYS A 30 5.22 -10.83 11.17
CA LYS A 30 5.91 -10.95 12.45
C LYS A 30 6.49 -12.35 12.67
N LYS A 31 5.76 -13.39 12.24
CA LYS A 31 6.19 -14.78 12.32
C LYS A 31 7.33 -15.09 11.35
N ALA A 32 7.25 -14.60 10.11
CA ALA A 32 8.24 -14.90 9.07
C ALA A 32 9.52 -14.06 9.20
N TRP A 33 9.41 -12.80 9.65
CA TRP A 33 10.53 -11.86 9.72
C TRP A 33 10.47 -10.99 11.00
N PRO A 34 10.69 -11.56 12.19
CA PRO A 34 10.58 -10.84 13.46
C PRO A 34 11.55 -9.64 13.56
N GLY A 35 12.75 -9.75 12.98
CA GLY A 35 13.75 -8.67 12.99
C GLY A 35 13.43 -7.48 12.05
N PHE A 36 12.45 -7.62 11.16
CA PHE A 36 12.00 -6.56 10.26
C PHE A 36 10.60 -6.05 10.62
N TYR A 37 10.02 -6.53 11.72
CA TYR A 37 8.71 -6.12 12.16
C TYR A 37 8.76 -4.75 12.85
N ALA A 38 8.04 -3.77 12.29
CA ALA A 38 7.86 -2.47 12.90
C ALA A 38 6.44 -2.36 13.46
N LYS A 39 6.31 -1.68 14.61
CA LYS A 39 4.99 -1.37 15.18
C LYS A 39 4.25 -0.45 14.19
N VAL A 40 3.06 -0.88 13.77
CA VAL A 40 2.22 -0.12 12.85
C VAL A 40 1.49 0.99 13.58
N SER A 41 1.38 2.15 12.94
CA SER A 41 0.50 3.23 13.41
C SER A 41 -0.96 2.78 13.31
N LYS A 42 -1.78 3.15 14.30
CA LYS A 42 -3.24 2.98 14.23
C LYS A 42 -3.93 4.10 13.45
N VAL A 43 -3.19 5.16 13.14
CA VAL A 43 -3.66 6.30 12.35
C VAL A 43 -3.36 6.04 10.89
N GLU A 44 -4.38 6.18 10.05
CA GLU A 44 -4.24 6.12 8.60
C GLU A 44 -3.30 7.22 8.12
N VAL A 45 -2.34 6.87 7.26
CA VAL A 45 -1.33 7.80 6.75
C VAL A 45 -1.70 8.17 5.33
N GLY A 46 -2.11 9.42 5.13
CA GLY A 46 -2.37 9.96 3.79
C GLY A 46 -1.09 10.34 3.05
N SER A 47 -1.21 10.67 1.76
CA SER A 47 -0.08 11.04 0.88
C SER A 47 0.78 12.18 1.44
N GLY A 48 0.15 13.18 2.09
CA GLY A 48 0.86 14.29 2.74
C GLY A 48 1.75 13.86 3.91
N ASP A 49 1.43 12.74 4.56
CA ASP A 49 2.09 12.26 5.78
C ASP A 49 3.01 11.06 5.55
N CYS A 50 3.09 10.53 4.33
CA CYS A 50 3.90 9.36 4.02
C CYS A 50 5.39 9.52 4.37
N HIS A 51 5.91 10.74 4.35
CA HIS A 51 7.30 11.07 4.73
C HIS A 51 7.60 10.76 6.20
N LYS A 52 6.56 10.61 7.04
CA LYS A 52 6.67 10.26 8.47
C LYS A 52 6.85 8.76 8.71
N LEU A 53 6.64 7.93 7.70
CA LEU A 53 6.90 6.50 7.80
C LEU A 53 8.41 6.25 7.89
N SER A 54 8.83 5.26 8.66
CA SER A 54 10.23 4.83 8.72
C SER A 54 10.57 3.84 7.60
N HIS A 55 11.87 3.70 7.30
CA HIS A 55 12.34 2.71 6.31
C HIS A 55 11.92 1.28 6.65
N LEU A 56 11.82 0.94 7.94
CA LEU A 56 11.33 -0.36 8.38
C LEU A 56 9.83 -0.53 8.12
N GLN A 57 9.01 0.49 8.40
CA GLN A 57 7.58 0.45 8.11
C GLN A 57 7.29 0.31 6.62
N ILE A 58 8.05 1.02 5.77
CA ILE A 58 7.92 0.92 4.31
C ILE A 58 8.41 -0.43 3.80
N GLY A 59 9.55 -0.92 4.29
CA GLY A 59 10.05 -2.26 3.95
C GLY A 59 9.08 -3.38 4.36
N MET A 60 8.42 -3.23 5.52
CA MET A 60 7.38 -4.15 5.97
C MET A 60 6.16 -4.13 5.04
N GLY A 61 5.72 -2.95 4.57
CA GLY A 61 4.66 -2.81 3.57
C GLY A 61 5.00 -3.49 2.24
N VAL A 62 6.22 -3.29 1.74
CA VAL A 62 6.72 -3.94 0.51
C VAL A 62 6.69 -5.47 0.65
N ARG A 63 7.13 -6.01 1.79
CA ARG A 63 7.11 -7.45 2.07
C ARG A 63 5.68 -8.00 2.16
N ALA A 64 4.77 -7.27 2.79
CA ALA A 64 3.35 -7.62 2.81
C ALA A 64 2.78 -7.70 1.39
N LEU A 65 3.05 -6.69 0.55
CA LEU A 65 2.60 -6.66 -0.84
C LEU A 65 3.18 -7.84 -1.64
N ALA A 66 4.48 -8.07 -1.53
CA ALA A 66 5.13 -9.17 -2.20
C ALA A 66 4.56 -10.53 -1.78
N LEU A 67 4.29 -10.71 -0.48
CA LEU A 67 3.67 -11.93 0.04
C LEU A 67 2.23 -12.10 -0.46
N ALA A 68 1.41 -11.06 -0.39
CA ALA A 68 0.01 -11.09 -0.82
C ALA A 68 -0.14 -11.33 -2.32
N CYS A 69 0.78 -10.81 -3.12
CA CYS A 69 0.79 -10.97 -4.57
C CYS A 69 1.66 -12.15 -5.05
N ASN A 70 2.20 -12.96 -4.13
CA ASN A 70 3.12 -14.07 -4.43
C ASN A 70 4.31 -13.66 -5.33
N LEU A 71 4.82 -12.45 -5.15
CA LEU A 71 5.98 -11.93 -5.86
C LEU A 71 7.25 -12.48 -5.23
N ARG A 72 8.13 -13.09 -6.02
CA ARG A 72 9.45 -13.53 -5.55
C ARG A 72 10.38 -12.34 -5.38
N GLY A 73 10.96 -12.18 -4.20
CA GLY A 73 12.15 -11.33 -3.98
C GLY A 73 11.92 -9.83 -3.72
N GLY A 74 10.68 -9.34 -3.63
CA GLY A 74 10.42 -7.90 -3.43
C GLY A 74 10.78 -7.04 -4.63
N SER A 75 11.03 -7.66 -5.78
CA SER A 75 11.30 -7.03 -7.07
C SER A 75 10.56 -7.82 -8.13
N THR A 76 9.93 -7.13 -9.07
CA THR A 76 9.18 -7.77 -10.16
C THR A 76 9.89 -7.44 -11.46
N GLY A 77 10.54 -8.43 -12.08
CA GLY A 77 11.44 -8.18 -13.22
C GLY A 77 12.63 -7.32 -12.82
N ASP A 78 12.87 -6.22 -13.55
CA ASP A 78 13.98 -5.28 -13.31
C ASP A 78 13.65 -4.19 -12.27
N MET A 79 12.46 -4.22 -11.67
CA MET A 79 11.98 -3.16 -10.77
C MET A 79 12.17 -3.53 -9.29
N ASP A 80 13.00 -2.76 -8.59
CA ASP A 80 13.11 -2.81 -7.13
C ASP A 80 11.93 -2.05 -6.49
N LEU A 81 10.91 -2.80 -6.04
CA LEU A 81 9.70 -2.22 -5.43
C LEU A 81 10.00 -1.49 -4.13
N TYR A 82 11.04 -1.88 -3.39
CA TYR A 82 11.45 -1.17 -2.19
C TYR A 82 12.00 0.21 -2.54
N GLN A 83 12.90 0.29 -3.52
CA GLN A 83 13.44 1.58 -3.98
C GLN A 83 12.35 2.46 -4.58
N LEU A 84 11.43 1.90 -5.36
CA LEU A 84 10.31 2.63 -5.93
C LEU A 84 9.42 3.24 -4.84
N LEU A 85 8.98 2.42 -3.87
CA LEU A 85 8.12 2.89 -2.78
C LEU A 85 8.85 3.87 -1.86
N ARG A 86 10.14 3.65 -1.61
CA ARG A 86 10.98 4.61 -0.87
C ARG A 86 11.06 5.95 -1.60
N ALA A 87 11.32 5.96 -2.90
CA ALA A 87 11.34 7.19 -3.70
C ALA A 87 9.98 7.89 -3.65
N TYR A 88 8.89 7.15 -3.87
CA TYR A 88 7.53 7.69 -3.80
C TYR A 88 7.21 8.35 -2.45
N PHE A 89 7.63 7.75 -1.33
CA PHE A 89 7.28 8.24 -0.01
C PHE A 89 8.16 9.38 0.51
N TRP A 90 9.42 9.49 0.07
CA TRP A 90 10.35 10.50 0.58
C TRP A 90 10.77 11.58 -0.40
N ASP A 91 10.76 11.31 -1.70
CA ASP A 91 11.13 12.28 -2.72
C ASP A 91 9.86 12.85 -3.35
N GLN A 92 9.59 14.12 -3.05
CA GLN A 92 8.40 14.81 -3.53
C GLN A 92 8.39 14.94 -5.06
N ASP A 93 9.54 15.19 -5.68
CA ASP A 93 9.67 15.33 -7.14
C ASP A 93 9.53 13.96 -7.83
N ALA A 94 10.08 12.91 -7.24
CA ALA A 94 9.85 11.55 -7.72
C ALA A 94 8.36 11.17 -7.59
N ARG A 95 7.71 11.48 -6.47
CA ARG A 95 6.28 11.22 -6.27
C ARG A 95 5.42 11.92 -7.32
N GLN A 96 5.69 13.19 -7.59
CA GLN A 96 4.97 13.95 -8.61
C GLN A 96 5.11 13.29 -9.98
N ARG A 97 6.36 12.99 -10.41
CA ARG A 97 6.62 12.30 -11.68
C ARG A 97 5.94 10.93 -11.76
N ILE A 98 5.95 10.15 -10.68
CA ILE A 98 5.27 8.85 -10.63
C ILE A 98 3.75 9.03 -10.79
N ASN A 99 3.15 9.99 -10.07
CA ASN A 99 1.72 10.27 -10.19
C ASN A 99 1.35 10.70 -11.62
N GLU A 100 2.13 11.57 -12.26
CA GLU A 100 1.93 12.00 -13.65
C GLU A 100 1.96 10.81 -14.64
N ILE A 101 2.91 9.88 -14.47
CA ILE A 101 2.97 8.65 -15.28
C ILE A 101 1.73 7.78 -15.06
N VAL A 102 1.31 7.61 -13.81
CA VAL A 102 0.12 6.81 -13.46
C VAL A 102 -1.15 7.44 -14.03
N GLU A 103 -1.33 8.75 -13.91
CA GLU A 103 -2.45 9.48 -14.50
C GLU A 103 -2.48 9.32 -16.02
N THR A 104 -1.32 9.44 -16.68
CA THR A 104 -1.20 9.22 -18.13
C THR A 104 -1.56 7.79 -18.53
N SER A 105 -1.14 6.81 -17.74
CA SER A 105 -1.39 5.38 -18.02
C SER A 105 -2.85 4.96 -17.75
N LEU A 106 -3.53 5.66 -16.84
CA LEU A 106 -4.93 5.44 -16.47
C LEU A 106 -5.91 6.29 -17.28
N ALA A 107 -5.42 7.33 -17.96
CA ALA A 107 -6.23 8.07 -18.91
C ALA A 107 -6.70 7.08 -20.00
N PRO A 108 -8.02 7.03 -20.31
CA PRO A 108 -8.50 6.21 -21.41
C PRO A 108 -7.76 6.68 -22.66
N ASN A 109 -7.17 5.74 -23.41
CA ASN A 109 -6.49 6.01 -24.68
C ASN A 109 -7.42 6.84 -25.58
N HIS A 110 -7.25 8.17 -25.55
CA HIS A 110 -7.79 9.03 -26.58
C HIS A 110 -6.89 8.86 -27.79
N SER A 111 -7.29 7.90 -28.62
CA SER A 111 -7.12 7.91 -30.07
C SER A 111 -5.70 8.17 -30.59
N GLN A 112 -5.02 7.09 -30.97
CA GLN A 112 -4.27 7.05 -32.22
C GLN A 112 -4.77 5.80 -32.95
N ARG A 113 -5.76 5.95 -33.83
CA ARG A 113 -5.63 6.03 -35.30
C ARG A 113 -5.00 4.79 -35.90
#